data_AF-A0A520BDM2-F1
#
_entry.id   AF-A0A520BDM2-F1
#
_cell.length_a   1.000
_cell.length_b   1.000
_cell.length_c   1.000
_cell.angle_alpha   90.00
_cell.angle_beta   90.00
_cell.angle_gamma   90.00
#
_symmetry.space_group_name_H-M   'P 1'
#
loop_
_entity.id
_entity.type
_entity.pdbx_description
1 polymer ?
#
loop_
_entity_poly.entity_id
_entity_poly.type
_entity_poly.pdbx_seq_one_letter_code
_entity_poly.pdbx_strand_id
1 'polypeptide(L)' 'TLPIGSSVAEAERALMLATLRHFNHHKERTAAALGISLKTLYNRLKEYAAEGTAASERTRGD' A
#
# COMPACT_ATOMS: atom_id res chain seq x y z
N THR A 1 6.73 2.99 12.10
CA THR A 1 6.14 4.32 12.33
C THR A 1 6.03 5.02 10.99
N LEU A 2 4.88 5.62 10.67
CA LEU A 2 4.70 6.35 9.41
C LEU A 2 5.14 7.82 9.64
N PRO A 3 6.08 8.37 8.86
CA PRO A 3 6.55 9.73 9.07
C PRO A 3 5.42 10.73 8.81
N ILE A 4 5.33 11.76 9.66
CA ILE A 4 4.34 12.83 9.50
C ILE A 4 4.76 13.69 8.30
N GLY A 5 3.82 13.89 7.36
CA GLY A 5 4.08 14.52 6.06
C GLY A 5 4.02 13.54 4.88
N SER A 6 3.92 12.23 5.14
CA SER A 6 3.62 11.26 4.08
C SER A 6 2.28 11.54 3.41
N SER A 7 2.24 11.31 2.10
CA SER A 7 0.99 11.36 1.35
C SER A 7 0.01 10.30 1.85
N VAL A 8 -1.29 10.56 1.68
CA VAL A 8 -2.33 9.58 2.00
C VAL A 8 -2.10 8.26 1.23
N ALA A 9 -1.63 8.35 -0.02
CA ALA A 9 -1.29 7.19 -0.83
C ALA A 9 -0.18 6.32 -0.19
N GLU A 10 0.88 6.93 0.35
CA GLU A 10 1.96 6.21 1.04
C GLU A 10 1.48 5.59 2.35
N ALA A 11 0.66 6.32 3.12
CA ALA A 11 0.05 5.82 4.35
C ALA A 11 -0.79 4.57 4.07
N GLU A 12 -1.65 4.66 3.06
CA GLU A 12 -2.55 3.59 2.67
C GLU A 12 -1.79 2.38 2.10
N ARG A 13 -0.77 2.61 1.27
CA ARG A 13 0.14 1.56 0.78
C ARG A 13 0.83 0.84 1.93
N ALA A 14 1.41 1.58 2.87
CA ALA A 14 2.10 1.02 4.02
C ALA A 14 1.15 0.17 4.87
N LEU A 15 -0.08 0.66 5.08
CA LEU A 15 -1.13 -0.07 5.79
C LEU A 15 -1.53 -1.35 5.06
N MET A 16 -1.83 -1.29 3.76
CA MET A 16 -2.19 -2.46 2.95
C MET A 16 -1.11 -3.54 3.00
N LEU A 17 0.16 -3.15 2.82
CA LEU A 17 1.30 -4.07 2.85
C LEU A 17 1.52 -4.66 4.24
N ALA A 18 1.37 -3.87 5.30
CA ALA A 18 1.47 -4.36 6.68
C ALA A 18 0.36 -5.37 7.00
N THR A 19 -0.88 -5.07 6.61
CA THR A 19 -2.02 -5.97 6.77
C THR A 19 -1.85 -7.25 5.96
N LEU A 20 -1.34 -7.16 4.72
CA LEU A 20 -1.03 -8.34 3.90
C LEU A 20 0.00 -9.24 4.60
N ARG A 21 1.09 -8.69 5.13
CA ARG A 21 2.08 -9.47 5.89
C ARG A 21 1.47 -10.10 7.13
N HIS A 22 0.62 -9.37 7.85
CA HIS A 22 -0.07 -9.88 9.03
C HIS A 22 -0.94 -11.10 8.71
N PHE A 23 -1.57 -11.13 7.53
CA PHE A 23 -2.37 -12.26 7.06
C PHE A 23 -1.62 -13.21 6.10
N ASN A 24 -0.28 -13.30 6.14
CA ASN A 24 0.50 -14.20 5.28
C ASN A 24 0.20 -14.05 3.76
N HIS A 25 -0.05 -12.82 3.30
CA HIS A 25 -0.44 -12.49 1.92
C HIS A 25 -1.83 -13.01 1.49
N HIS A 26 -2.70 -13.37 2.45
CA HIS A 26 -4.09 -13.72 2.16
C HIS A 26 -4.89 -12.46 1.79
N LYS A 27 -5.05 -12.25 0.48
CA LYS A 27 -5.69 -11.06 -0.09
C LYS A 27 -7.15 -10.91 0.34
N GLU A 28 -7.90 -12.00 0.43
CA GLU A 28 -9.31 -11.99 0.84
C GLU A 28 -9.47 -11.52 2.29
N ARG A 29 -8.67 -12.08 3.20
CA ARG A 29 -8.66 -11.68 4.62
C ARG A 29 -8.19 -10.25 4.79
N THR A 30 -7.21 -9.82 4.00
CA THR A 30 -6.72 -8.44 4.02
C THR A 30 -7.80 -7.47 3.55
N ALA A 31 -8.48 -7.75 2.45
CA ALA A 31 -9.56 -6.93 1.93
C ALA A 31 -10.71 -6.82 2.94
N ALA A 32 -11.11 -7.94 3.54
CA ALA A 32 -12.13 -7.98 4.59
C ALA A 32 -11.70 -7.18 5.83
N ALA A 33 -10.45 -7.31 6.29
CA ALA A 33 -9.92 -6.57 7.43
C ALA A 33 -9.83 -5.05 7.17
N LEU A 34 -9.57 -4.65 5.93
CA LEU A 34 -9.55 -3.24 5.51
C LEU A 34 -10.95 -2.70 5.16
N GLY A 35 -11.98 -3.55 5.12
CA GLY A 35 -13.33 -3.15 4.74
C GLY A 35 -13.49 -2.76 3.27
N ILE A 36 -12.61 -3.24 2.39
CA ILE A 36 -12.64 -2.95 0.95
C ILE A 36 -12.90 -4.21 0.14
N SER A 37 -13.32 -4.04 -1.11
CA SER A 37 -13.43 -5.18 -2.04
C SER A 37 -12.06 -5.70 -2.47
N LEU A 38 -11.97 -6.99 -2.80
CA LEU A 38 -10.78 -7.58 -3.42
C LEU A 38 -10.34 -6.83 -4.67
N LYS A 39 -11.29 -6.41 -5.51
CA LYS A 39 -11.00 -5.63 -6.73
C LYS A 39 -10.32 -4.30 -6.38
N THR A 40 -10.82 -3.60 -5.36
CA THR A 40 -10.20 -2.37 -4.85
C THR A 40 -8.78 -2.64 -4.36
N LEU A 41 -8.58 -3.70 -3.57
CA LEU A 41 -7.25 -4.09 -3.09
C LEU A 41 -6.29 -4.36 -4.26
N TYR A 42 -6.72 -5.09 -5.29
CA TYR A 42 -5.92 -5.37 -6.47
C TYR A 42 -5.58 -4.11 -7.27
N ASN A 43 -6.56 -3.22 -7.49
CA ASN A 43 -6.36 -1.97 -8.19
C ASN A 43 -5.33 -1.10 -7.47
N ARG A 44 -5.49 -0.92 -6.15
CA ARG A 44 -4.55 -0.13 -5.34
C ARG A 44 -3.16 -0.74 -5.30
N LEU A 45 -3.03 -2.05 -5.13
CA LEU A 45 -1.73 -2.73 -5.21
C LEU A 45 -1.05 -2.55 -6.57
N LYS A 46 -1.82 -2.58 -7.66
CA LYS A 46 -1.30 -2.38 -9.02
C LYS A 46 -0.85 -0.94 -9.22
N GLU A 47 -1.66 0.03 -8.79
CA GLU A 47 -1.31 1.45 -8.82
C GLU A 47 -0.05 1.74 -8.01
N TYR A 48 0.04 1.23 -6.77
CA TYR A 48 1.24 1.40 -5.94
C TYR A 48 2.48 0.69 -6.48
N ALA A 49 2.33 -0.41 -7.23
CA ALA A 49 3.44 -1.05 -7.91
C ALA A 49 3.96 -0.19 -9.07
N ALA A 50 3.07 0.51 -9.77
CA ALA A 50 3.43 1.46 -10.83
C ALA A 50 4.04 2.76 -10.25
N GLU A 51 3.46 3.30 -9.19
CA GLU A 51 3.92 4.54 -8.55
C GLU A 51 5.20 4.35 -7.72
N GLY A 52 5.40 3.18 -7.11
CA GLY A 52 6.59 2.88 -6.32
C GLY A 52 7.89 2.98 -7.13
N THR A 53 7.83 2.69 -8.42
CA THR A 53 8.94 2.91 -9.37
C THR A 53 9.24 4.40 -9.53
N ALA A 54 8.21 5.25 -9.65
CA ALA A 54 8.37 6.70 -9.83
C ALA A 54 8.70 7.46 -8.53
N ALA A 55 8.36 6.90 -7.36
CA ALA A 55 8.64 7.53 -6.06
C ALA A 55 10.07 7.27 -5.57
N SER A 56 10.64 6.09 -5.83
CA SER A 56 12.00 5.74 -5.41
C SER A 56 13.09 6.60 -6.07
N GLU A 57 12.80 7.25 -7.20
CA GLU A 57 13.72 8.16 -7.89
C GLU A 57 13.73 9.58 -7.28
N ARG A 58 12.66 10.00 -6.59
CA ARG A 58 12.55 11.36 -6.03
C ARG A 58 13.24 11.55 -4.68
N THR A 59 13.47 10.47 -3.93
CA THR A 59 14.13 10.53 -2.60
C THR A 59 15.66 10.45 -2.67
N ARG A 60 16.25 10.21 -3.85
CA ARG A 60 17.72 10.13 -4.02
C ARG A 60 18.37 11.48 -4.41
N GLY A 61 17.58 12.54 -4.54
CA GLY A 61 18.04 13.84 -5.05
C GLY A 61 18.03 15.01 -4.07
N ASP A 62 17.95 14.76 -2.75
CA ASP A 62 18.10 15.79 -1.70
C ASP A 62 19.42 15.57 -0.94
#